data_AF-A0A9W4WUW7-F1
#
_entry.id   AF-A0A9W4WUW7-F1
#
_cell.length_a   1.000
_cell.length_b   1.000
_cell.length_c   1.000
_cell.angle_alpha   90.00
_cell.angle_beta   90.00
_cell.angle_gamma   90.00
#
_symmetry.space_group_name_H-M   'P 1'
#
loop_
_entity.id
_entity.type
_entity.pdbx_description
1 polymer ?
#
loop_
_entity_poly.entity_id
_entity_poly.type
_entity_poly.pdbx_seq_one_letter_code
_entity_poly.pdbx_strand_id
1 'polypeptide(L)' 'KLASRGDAGGIPDAFKVRMFLNGLNKELATLVAIQNPNTLDAAITKAKTVEAG' A
#
# COMPACT_ATOMS: atom_id res chain seq x y z
N LYS A 1 35.21 -6.47 -3.19
CA LYS A 1 34.38 -5.83 -2.14
C LYS A 1 32.98 -5.62 -2.72
N LEU A 2 32.11 -6.63 -2.62
CA LEU A 2 30.76 -6.65 -3.24
C LEU A 2 29.63 -6.52 -2.20
N ALA A 3 29.96 -6.18 -0.95
CA ALA A 3 29.03 -6.03 0.17
C ALA A 3 28.34 -4.65 0.18
N SER A 4 27.85 -4.20 -0.98
CA SER A 4 27.12 -2.93 -1.08
C SER A 4 25.94 -2.96 -2.06
N ARG A 5 25.59 -4.14 -2.60
CA ARG A 5 24.34 -4.33 -3.35
C ARG A 5 23.26 -4.81 -2.39
N GLY A 6 22.53 -3.88 -1.77
CA GLY A 6 21.37 -4.26 -0.97
C GLY A 6 20.78 -3.16 -0.09
N ASP A 7 21.51 -2.10 0.21
CA ASP A 7 20.96 -0.91 0.87
C ASP A 7 20.58 0.15 -0.17
N ALA A 8 19.81 -0.25 -1.18
CA ALA A 8 19.20 0.68 -2.13
C ALA A 8 17.81 0.98 -1.58
N GLY A 9 17.62 2.22 -1.09
CA GLY A 9 16.43 2.74 -0.43
C GLY A 9 15.13 2.00 -0.77
N GLY A 10 14.48 1.49 0.28
CA GLY A 10 13.31 0.62 0.16
C GLY A 10 12.22 1.16 -0.77
N ILE A 11 11.38 0.24 -1.27
CA ILE A 11 10.29 0.57 -2.19
C ILE A 11 9.52 1.81 -1.68
N PRO A 12 9.34 2.86 -2.51
CA PRO A 12 8.61 4.05 -2.11
C PRO A 12 7.20 3.73 -1.64
N ASP A 13 6.72 4.39 -0.59
CA ASP A 13 5.40 4.14 -0.02
C ASP A 13 4.26 4.29 -1.02
N ALA A 14 4.35 5.27 -1.92
CA ALA A 14 3.39 5.43 -3.01
C ALA A 14 3.28 4.18 -3.91
N PHE A 15 4.41 3.48 -4.13
CA PHE A 15 4.42 2.25 -4.91
C PHE A 15 3.85 1.07 -4.11
N LYS A 16 4.17 0.98 -2.81
CA LYS A 16 3.57 -0.02 -1.90
C LYS A 16 2.05 0.11 -1.81
N VAL A 17 1.54 1.35 -1.69
CA VAL A 17 0.10 1.63 -1.67
C VAL A 17 -0.55 1.18 -2.97
N ARG A 18 0.03 1.51 -4.13
CA ARG A 18 -0.49 1.05 -5.43
C ARG A 18 -0.50 -0.47 -5.52
N MET A 19 0.59 -1.14 -5.12
CA MET A 19 0.68 -2.59 -5.14
C MET A 19 -0.39 -3.23 -4.25
N PHE A 20 -0.61 -2.67 -3.06
CA PHE A 20 -1.66 -3.12 -2.14
C PHE A 20 -3.06 -2.94 -2.74
N LEU A 21 -3.38 -1.74 -3.26
CA LEU A 21 -4.68 -1.46 -3.89
C LEU A 21 -4.98 -2.38 -5.09
N ASN A 22 -3.95 -2.74 -5.87
CA ASN A 22 -4.11 -3.68 -6.99
C ASN A 22 -4.40 -5.12 -6.53
N GLY A 23 -4.03 -5.49 -5.30
CA GLY A 23 -4.32 -6.80 -4.72
C GLY A 23 -5.69 -6.91 -4.03
N LEU A 24 -6.38 -5.78 -3.82
CA LEU A 24 -7.70 -5.74 -3.21
C LEU A 24 -8.80 -6.07 -4.24
N ASN A 25 -9.96 -6.51 -3.75
CA ASN A 25 -11.17 -6.61 -4.57
C ASN A 25 -11.53 -5.21 -5.11
N LYS A 26 -12.11 -5.14 -6.32
CA LYS A 26 -12.35 -3.90 -7.07
C LYS A 26 -13.18 -2.86 -6.28
N GLU A 27 -14.19 -3.30 -5.54
CA GLU A 27 -14.97 -2.42 -4.65
C GLU A 27 -14.11 -1.88 -3.50
N LEU A 28 -13.39 -2.77 -2.81
CA LEU A 28 -12.54 -2.41 -1.68
C LEU A 28 -11.39 -1.48 -2.12
N ALA A 29 -10.75 -1.79 -3.24
CA ALA A 29 -9.71 -0.98 -3.86
C ALA A 29 -10.22 0.43 -4.16
N THR A 30 -11.44 0.55 -4.69
CA THR A 30 -12.06 1.85 -4.98
C THR A 30 -12.31 2.63 -3.70
N LEU A 31 -12.87 2.00 -2.67
CA LEU A 31 -13.17 2.63 -1.38
C LEU A 31 -11.91 3.07 -0.64
N VAL A 32 -10.85 2.25 -0.65
CA VAL A 32 -9.57 2.61 -0.04
C VAL A 32 -8.85 3.69 -0.86
N ALA A 33 -8.93 3.65 -2.19
CA ALA A 33 -8.32 4.65 -3.06
C ALA A 33 -8.95 6.04 -2.92
N ILE A 34 -10.27 6.14 -2.75
CA ILE A 34 -10.98 7.42 -2.48
C ILE A 34 -10.41 8.10 -1.22
N GLN A 35 -10.00 7.30 -0.24
CA GLN A 35 -9.45 7.80 1.00
C GLN A 35 -7.96 8.20 0.93
N ASN A 36 -7.33 8.08 -0.24
CA ASN A 36 -5.99 8.53 -0.58
C ASN A 36 -4.90 8.28 0.49
N PRO A 37 -4.60 7.02 0.83
CA PRO A 37 -3.58 6.68 1.82
C PRO A 37 -2.17 7.01 1.31
N ASN A 38 -1.36 7.68 2.14
CA ASN A 38 0.01 8.07 1.81
C ASN A 38 1.06 7.00 2.18
N THR A 39 0.69 6.01 2.98
CA THR A 39 1.56 4.92 3.43
C THR A 39 0.84 3.57 3.31
N LEU A 40 1.61 2.49 3.22
CA LEU A 40 1.04 1.14 3.17
C LEU A 40 0.19 0.84 4.41
N ASP A 41 0.67 1.22 5.59
CA ASP A 41 -0.05 1.00 6.85
C ASP A 41 -1.40 1.74 6.90
N ALA A 42 -1.45 2.97 6.39
CA ALA A 42 -2.70 3.71 6.26
C ALA A 42 -3.66 3.04 5.27
N ALA A 43 -3.15 2.47 4.17
CA ALA A 43 -3.98 1.74 3.21
C ALA A 43 -4.56 0.46 3.83
N ILE A 44 -3.75 -0.30 4.58
CA ILE A 44 -4.19 -1.51 5.29
C ILE A 44 -5.24 -1.17 6.35
N THR A 45 -4.99 -0.15 7.16
CA THR A 45 -5.93 0.28 8.21
C THR A 45 -7.28 0.66 7.61
N LYS A 46 -7.27 1.44 6.52
CA LYS A 46 -8.50 1.85 5.83
C LYS A 46 -9.21 0.68 5.17
N ALA A 47 -8.48 -0.27 4.57
CA ALA A 47 -9.06 -1.49 4.02
C ALA A 47 -9.84 -2.25 5.10
N LYS A 48 -9.23 -2.47 6.27
CA LYS A 48 -9.88 -3.12 7.41
C LYS A 48 -11.12 -2.39 7.89
N THR A 49 -11.08 -1.05 7.94
CA THR A 49 -12.25 -0.24 8.31
C THR A 49 -13.40 -0.41 7.32
N VAL A 50 -13.08 -0.47 6.02
CA VAL A 50 -14.08 -0.68 4.97
C VAL A 50 -14.64 -2.10 5.00
N GLU A 51 -13.83 -3.12 5.28
CA GLU A 51 -14.29 -4.52 5.40
C GLU A 51 -15.12 -4.78 6.65
N ALA A 52 -14.96 -3.97 7.70
CA ALA A 52 -15.70 -4.11 8.96
C ALA A 52 -17.02 -3.32 9.01
N GLY A 53 -17.29 -2.49 8.01
CA GLY A 53 -18.53 -1.72 7.86
C GLY A 53 -19.54 -2.42 6.96
#